data_AF-A0A7S6MJB6-F1
#
_entry.id   AF-A0A7S6MJB6-F1
#
_cell.length_a   1.000
_cell.length_b   1.000
_cell.length_c   1.000
_cell.angle_alpha   90.00
_cell.angle_beta   90.00
_cell.angle_gamma   90.00
#
_symmetry.space_group_name_H-M   'P 1'
#
loop_
_entity.id
_entity.type
_entity.pdbx_description
1 polymer ?
#
loop_
_entity_poly.entity_id
_entity_poly.type
_entity_poly.pdbx_seq_one_letter_code
_entity_poly.pdbx_strand_id
1 'polypeptide(L)'
;MFKLNIFLVFILIACALGVVTSQHMVRKLFMALENEKEIERKLDVEWGRLQLEQSTLIMHGRIEHIAREHLKMTVPAAANIQIVSINEAENRLDAQGLKP
;
A
#
# COMPACT_ATOMS: atom_id res chain seq x y z
N MET A 1 40.09 8.97 -53.99
CA MET A 1 38.76 9.41 -53.53
C MET A 1 37.75 8.26 -53.39
N PHE A 2 37.52 7.42 -54.41
CA PHE A 2 36.48 6.37 -54.39
C PHE A 2 36.65 5.31 -53.28
N LYS A 3 37.89 4.93 -52.95
CA LYS A 3 38.20 3.94 -51.89
C LYS A 3 37.71 4.36 -50.50
N LEU A 4 37.84 5.65 -50.17
CA LEU A 4 37.40 6.19 -48.88
C LEU A 4 35.87 6.17 -48.76
N ASN A 5 35.17 6.49 -49.85
CA ASN A 5 33.72 6.51 -49.87
C ASN A 5 33.13 5.10 -49.69
N ILE A 6 33.72 4.09 -50.34
CA ILE A 6 33.35 2.68 -50.15
C ILE A 6 33.56 2.22 -48.70
N PHE A 7 34.67 2.62 -48.08
CA PHE A 7 34.94 2.29 -46.68
C PHE A 7 33.90 2.92 -45.74
N LEU A 8 33.50 4.17 -46.00
CA LEU A 8 32.49 4.87 -45.22
C LEU A 8 31.11 4.23 -45.35
N VAL A 9 30.74 3.77 -46.54
CA VAL A 9 29.49 3.04 -46.79
C VAL A 9 29.48 1.72 -46.01
N PHE A 10 30.59 0.99 -45.98
CA PHE A 10 30.69 -0.24 -45.21
C PHE A 10 30.50 0.00 -43.71
N ILE A 11 31.12 1.04 -43.16
CA ILE A 11 30.93 1.45 -41.76
C ILE A 11 29.47 1.82 -41.49
N LEU A 12 28.84 2.56 -42.40
CA LEU A 12 27.43 2.96 -42.26
C LEU A 12 26.51 1.73 -42.23
N ILE A 13 26.73 0.75 -43.11
CA ILE A 13 25.96 -0.49 -43.14
C ILE A 13 26.16 -1.28 -41.84
N ALA A 14 27.39 -1.40 -41.35
CA ALA A 14 27.68 -2.06 -40.09
C ALA A 14 26.98 -1.36 -38.91
N CYS A 15 26.98 -0.04 -38.88
CA CYS A 15 26.27 0.75 -37.86
C CYS A 15 24.75 0.52 -37.94
N ALA A 16 24.17 0.57 -39.14
CA ALA A 16 22.74 0.35 -39.34
C ALA A 16 22.30 -1.05 -38.87
N LEU A 17 23.06 -2.09 -39.23
CA LEU A 17 22.82 -3.46 -38.77
C LEU A 17 22.98 -3.60 -37.25
N GLY A 18 23.98 -2.94 -36.66
CA GLY A 18 24.18 -2.91 -35.22
C GLY A 18 23.01 -2.28 -34.46
N VAL A 19 22.49 -1.15 -34.95
CA VAL A 19 21.33 -0.48 -34.35
C VAL A 19 20.07 -1.34 -34.45
N VAL A 20 19.82 -1.98 -35.60
CA VAL A 20 18.65 -2.84 -35.80
C VAL A 20 18.70 -4.06 -34.88
N THR A 21 19.86 -4.70 -34.75
CA THR A 21 20.03 -5.85 -33.86
C THR A 21 19.87 -5.46 -32.38
N SER A 22 20.41 -4.29 -31.99
CA SER A 22 20.21 -3.74 -30.64
C SER A 22 18.73 -3.49 -30.33
N GLN A 23 17.99 -2.88 -31.26
CA GLN A 23 16.55 -2.65 -31.10
C GLN A 23 15.75 -3.95 -30.95
N HIS A 24 16.14 -5.02 -31.65
CA HIS A 24 15.50 -6.32 -31.50
C HIS A 24 15.75 -6.95 -30.13
N MET A 25 17.00 -6.87 -29.63
CA MET A 25 17.35 -7.38 -28.30
C MET A 25 16.63 -6.61 -27.20
N VAL A 26 16.54 -5.28 -27.32
CA VAL A 26 15.82 -4.43 -26.37
C VAL A 26 14.35 -4.83 -26.30
N ARG A 27 13.66 -5.01 -27.43
CA ARG A 27 12.25 -5.43 -27.44
C ARG A 27 12.04 -6.77 -26.74
N LYS A 28 12.91 -7.75 -26.98
CA LYS A 28 12.79 -9.08 -26.36
C LYS A 28 12.98 -9.02 -24.85
N LEU A 29 13.99 -8.29 -24.38
CA LEU A 29 14.28 -8.15 -22.96
C LEU A 29 13.19 -7.34 -22.25
N PHE A 30 12.65 -6.32 -22.93
CA PHE A 30 11.54 -5.51 -22.43
C PHE A 30 10.26 -6.34 -22.26
N MET A 31 9.90 -7.18 -23.24
CA MET A 31 8.73 -8.06 -23.11
C MET A 31 8.84 -9.04 -21.93
N ALA A 32 10.04 -9.58 -21.68
CA ALA A 32 10.26 -10.47 -20.54
C ALA A 32 10.06 -9.75 -19.20
N LEU A 33 10.57 -8.52 -19.08
CA LEU A 33 10.39 -7.69 -17.90
C LEU A 33 8.91 -7.31 -17.69
N GLU A 34 8.21 -6.96 -18.78
CA GLU A 34 6.81 -6.54 -18.73
C GLU A 34 5.91 -7.69 -18.25
N ASN A 35 6.23 -8.94 -18.62
CA ASN A 35 5.48 -10.11 -18.18
C ASN A 35 5.59 -10.36 -16.67
N GLU A 36 6.78 -10.18 -16.08
CA GLU A 36 6.94 -10.33 -14.63
C GLU A 36 6.20 -9.20 -13.87
N LYS A 37 6.27 -7.97 -14.40
CA LYS A 37 5.52 -6.82 -13.86
C LYS A 37 4.00 -7.00 -13.93
N GLU A 38 3.49 -7.65 -14.96
CA GLU A 38 2.07 -8.02 -15.06
C GLU A 38 1.64 -8.93 -13.90
N ILE A 39 2.49 -9.89 -13.53
CA ILE A 39 2.22 -10.81 -12.42
C ILE A 39 2.26 -10.07 -11.08
N GLU A 40 3.29 -9.24 -10.86
CA GLU A 40 3.42 -8.39 -9.66
C GLU A 40 2.16 -7.54 -9.46
N ARG A 41 1.72 -6.85 -10.51
CA ARG A 41 0.54 -5.97 -10.43
C ARG A 41 -0.74 -6.73 -10.11
N LYS A 42 -0.92 -7.94 -10.65
CA LYS A 42 -2.09 -8.77 -10.35
C LYS A 42 -2.11 -9.15 -8.87
N LEU A 43 -0.96 -9.53 -8.32
CA LEU A 43 -0.85 -9.91 -6.92
C LEU A 43 -1.13 -8.72 -5.99
N ASP A 44 -0.66 -7.52 -6.34
CA ASP A 44 -0.89 -6.31 -5.56
C ASP A 44 -2.38 -5.91 -5.51
N VAL A 45 -3.09 -6.09 -6.63
CA VAL A 45 -4.55 -5.89 -6.70
C VAL A 45 -5.29 -6.92 -5.84
N GLU A 46 -4.91 -8.20 -5.93
CA GLU A 46 -5.51 -9.26 -5.10
C GLU A 46 -5.26 -9.00 -3.60
N TRP A 47 -4.06 -8.57 -3.24
CA TRP A 47 -3.71 -8.20 -1.88
C TRP A 47 -4.53 -7.01 -1.38
N GLY A 48 -4.66 -5.96 -2.19
CA GLY A 48 -5.50 -4.80 -1.87
C GLY A 48 -6.96 -5.19 -1.65
N ARG A 49 -7.50 -6.10 -2.48
CA ARG A 49 -8.84 -6.65 -2.31
C ARG A 49 -8.97 -7.42 -1.01
N LEU A 50 -8.03 -8.32 -0.69
CA LEU A 50 -8.02 -9.08 0.55
C LEU A 50 -7.97 -8.16 1.78
N GLN A 51 -7.21 -7.07 1.68
CA GLN A 51 -7.05 -6.11 2.76
C GLN A 51 -8.32 -5.27 2.96
N LEU A 52 -9.06 -4.95 1.90
CA LEU A 52 -10.40 -4.34 2.00
C LEU A 52 -11.42 -5.30 2.61
N GLU A 53 -11.38 -6.58 2.22
CA GLU A 53 -12.21 -7.64 2.82
C GLU A 53 -11.90 -7.78 4.34
N GLN A 54 -10.62 -7.75 4.74
CA GLN A 54 -10.23 -7.78 6.16
C GLN A 54 -10.60 -6.51 6.93
N SER A 55 -10.47 -5.34 6.32
CA SER A 55 -10.78 -4.05 6.96
C SER A 55 -12.24 -3.96 7.39
N THR A 56 -13.13 -4.67 6.69
CA THR A 56 -14.56 -4.74 7.02
C THR A 56 -14.84 -5.60 8.26
N LEU A 57 -14.02 -6.62 8.52
CA LEU A 57 -14.22 -7.59 9.61
C LEU A 57 -13.50 -7.21 10.92
N ILE A 58 -12.39 -6.48 10.84
CA ILE A 58 -11.51 -6.24 11.98
C ILE A 58 -12.01 -5.10 12.89
N MET A 59 -12.76 -4.11 12.38
CA MET A 59 -13.02 -2.90 13.17
C MET A 59 -14.30 -2.90 14.01
N HIS A 60 -15.41 -3.53 13.60
CA HIS A 60 -16.69 -3.40 14.33
C HIS A 60 -17.32 -4.74 14.74
N GLY A 61 -17.47 -5.70 13.83
CA GLY A 61 -18.25 -6.91 14.11
C GLY A 61 -17.69 -7.82 15.21
N ARG A 62 -16.37 -8.04 15.22
CA ARG A 62 -15.75 -9.00 16.14
C ARG A 62 -15.67 -8.51 17.58
N ILE A 63 -15.42 -7.21 17.78
CA ILE A 63 -15.36 -6.59 19.11
C ILE A 63 -16.78 -6.50 19.70
N GLU A 64 -17.76 -6.12 18.89
CA GLU A 64 -19.15 -5.99 19.33
C GLU A 64 -19.78 -7.35 19.67
N HIS A 65 -19.45 -8.40 18.91
CA HIS A 65 -19.90 -9.76 19.21
C HIS A 65 -19.30 -10.29 20.52
N ILE A 66 -17.99 -10.12 20.73
CA ILE A 66 -17.33 -10.51 22.00
C ILE A 66 -17.89 -9.70 23.19
N ALA A 67 -18.12 -8.39 23.01
CA ALA A 67 -18.69 -7.52 24.03
C ALA A 67 -20.12 -7.94 24.41
N ARG A 68 -20.95 -8.32 23.43
CA ARG A 68 -22.30 -8.82 23.70
C ARG A 68 -22.32 -10.21 24.32
N GLU A 69 -21.56 -11.16 23.79
CA GLU A 69 -21.66 -12.56 24.23
C GLU A 69 -20.90 -12.83 25.52
N HIS A 70 -19.64 -12.38 25.63
CA HIS A 70 -18.80 -12.69 26.78
C HIS A 70 -18.96 -11.67 27.91
N LEU A 71 -19.20 -10.39 27.57
CA LEU A 71 -19.31 -9.32 28.56
C LEU A 71 -20.77 -8.89 28.81
N LYS A 72 -21.77 -9.47 28.12
CA LYS A 72 -23.20 -9.09 28.21
C LYS A 72 -23.43 -7.58 28.06
N MET A 73 -22.58 -6.89 27.30
CA MET A 73 -22.69 -5.46 27.11
C MET A 73 -23.86 -5.15 26.16
N THR A 74 -24.71 -4.23 26.60
CA THR A 74 -25.82 -3.67 25.82
C THR A 74 -25.50 -2.21 25.52
N VAL A 75 -25.86 -1.72 24.32
CA VAL A 75 -25.64 -0.33 23.94
C VAL A 75 -26.56 0.55 24.80
N PRO A 76 -26.03 1.41 25.68
CA PRO A 76 -26.84 2.20 26.58
C PRO A 76 -27.65 3.25 25.80
N ALA A 77 -28.91 3.47 26.20
CA ALA A 77 -29.73 4.54 25.66
C ALA A 77 -29.08 5.91 25.92
N ALA A 78 -29.25 6.86 25.00
CA ALA A 78 -28.60 8.18 25.05
C ALA A 78 -28.81 8.95 26.38
N ALA A 79 -29.87 8.64 27.12
CA ALA A 79 -30.17 9.22 28.44
C ALA A 79 -29.23 8.76 29.58
N ASN A 80 -28.47 7.67 29.40
CA ASN A 80 -27.61 7.06 30.43
C ASN A 80 -26.10 7.23 30.14
N ILE A 81 -25.74 8.11 29.21
CA ILE A 81 -24.33 8.37 28.86
C ILE A 81 -23.82 9.47 29.80
N GLN A 82 -23.00 9.10 30.78
CA GLN A 82 -22.35 10.05 31.68
C GLN A 82 -20.88 10.21 31.27
N ILE A 83 -20.54 11.39 30.75
CA ILE A 83 -19.18 11.73 30.33
C ILE A 83 -18.43 12.21 31.58
N VAL A 84 -17.54 11.36 32.11
CA VAL A 84 -16.65 11.76 33.20
C VAL A 84 -15.41 12.40 32.59
N SER A 85 -15.35 13.73 32.59
CA SER A 85 -14.14 14.46 32.24
C SER A 85 -13.12 14.36 33.37
N ILE A 86 -11.92 13.86 33.06
CA ILE A 86 -10.83 13.59 34.01
C ILE A 86 -10.37 14.87 34.73
N ASN A 87 -10.67 16.05 34.17
CA ASN A 87 -10.47 17.37 34.79
C ASN A 87 -11.16 17.53 36.15
N GLU A 88 -12.27 16.83 36.40
CA GLU A 88 -13.06 16.97 37.63
C GLU A 88 -12.50 16.11 38.78
N ALA A 89 -11.71 15.08 38.46
CA ALA A 89 -11.00 14.27 39.44
C ALA A 89 -9.71 14.98 39.92
N GLU A 90 -9.00 15.66 39.01
CA GLU A 90 -7.81 16.45 39.33
C GLU A 90 -8.14 17.64 40.26
N ASN A 91 -9.22 18.37 39.96
CA ASN A 91 -9.66 19.51 40.79
C ASN A 91 -10.11 19.10 42.23
N ARG A 92 -10.55 17.86 42.43
CA ARG A 92 -10.88 17.33 43.78
C ARG A 92 -9.65 16.89 44.55
N LEU A 93 -8.60 16.46 43.86
CA LEU A 93 -7.31 16.12 44.45
C LEU A 93 -6.53 17.41 44.80
N ASP A 94 -6.67 18.47 44.01
CA ASP A 94 -6.10 19.79 44.28
C ASP A 94 -6.82 20.55 45.40
N ALA A 95 -8.14 20.32 45.57
CA ALA A 95 -8.92 20.90 46.67
C ALA A 95 -8.65 20.22 48.04
N GLN A 96 -8.16 18.98 48.05
CA GLN A 96 -7.64 18.33 49.26
C GLN A 96 -6.14 18.60 49.37
N GLY A 97 -5.82 19.87 49.65
CA GLY A 97 -4.46 20.30 49.94
C GLY A 97 -3.80 19.44 51.00
N LEU A 98 -2.99 18.47 50.56
CA LEU A 98 -1.98 17.82 51.36
C LEU A 98 -0.86 18.84 51.59
N LYS A 99 -1.00 19.62 52.65
CA LYS A 99 0.11 20.34 53.28
C LYS A 99 0.35 19.66 54.64
N PRO A 100 1.60 19.34 55.01
CA PRO A 100 1.91 18.64 56.26
C PRO A 100 1.38 19.38 57.49
#